data_AF-A0A356TEM9-F1
#
_entry.id   AF-A0A356TEM9-F1
#
_cell.length_a   1.000
_cell.length_b   1.000
_cell.length_c   1.000
_cell.angle_alpha   90.00
_cell.angle_beta   90.00
_cell.angle_gamma   90.00
#
_symmetry.space_group_name_H-M   'P 1'
#
loop_
_entity.id
_entity.type
_entity.pdbx_description
1 polymer ?
#
loop_
_entity_poly.entity_id
_entity_poly.type
_entity_poly.pdbx_seq_one_letter_code
_entity_poly.pdbx_strand_id
1 'polypeptide(L)'
;MDDEGDVTGPSLAHALAAPQSWAHPLTVTYCPRCDEDVRVIAPWSGWPKAWRAWLGGLGVMAVAAPFVAWDFCVMQPSMMAYLLAGGIVRHHARARPVCRRCSLELSPR
;
A
#
# COMPACT_ATOMS: atom_id res chain seq x y z
N MET A 1 11.83 -47.21 -24.87
CA MET A 1 11.71 -47.45 -23.42
C MET A 1 12.38 -46.30 -22.66
N ASP A 2 12.02 -45.07 -23.04
CA ASP A 2 11.13 -44.18 -22.28
C ASP A 2 11.17 -44.35 -20.76
N ASP A 3 11.71 -43.36 -20.03
CA ASP A 3 10.90 -42.27 -19.46
C ASP A 3 11.83 -41.32 -18.66
N GLU A 4 12.25 -40.23 -19.29
CA GLU A 4 12.94 -39.11 -18.65
C GLU A 4 11.86 -38.24 -17.99
N GLY A 5 11.71 -38.38 -16.67
CA GLY A 5 10.71 -37.67 -15.88
C GLY A 5 10.96 -36.16 -15.86
N ASP A 6 10.39 -35.45 -16.83
CA ASP A 6 10.32 -34.00 -16.91
C ASP A 6 9.38 -33.45 -15.82
N VAL A 7 9.98 -33.03 -14.70
CA VAL A 7 9.29 -32.29 -13.64
C VAL A 7 9.01 -30.88 -14.16
N THR A 8 7.93 -30.74 -14.93
CA THR A 8 7.31 -29.47 -15.28
C THR A 8 6.67 -28.86 -14.03
N GLY A 9 7.53 -28.29 -13.17
CA GLY A 9 7.07 -27.35 -12.15
C GLY A 9 6.33 -26.20 -12.84
N PRO A 10 5.19 -25.72 -12.30
CA PRO A 10 4.44 -24.63 -12.92
C PRO A 10 5.29 -23.35 -12.93
N SER A 11 5.96 -23.18 -14.07
CA SER A 11 6.29 -21.96 -14.79
C SER A 11 6.17 -20.67 -13.97
N LEU A 12 7.33 -20.16 -13.55
CA LEU A 12 7.61 -18.76 -13.21
C LEU A 12 6.97 -17.76 -14.20
N ALA A 13 6.60 -18.16 -15.42
CA ALA A 13 5.92 -17.31 -16.37
C ALA A 13 4.51 -16.88 -15.93
N HIS A 14 3.80 -17.68 -15.11
CA HIS A 14 2.49 -17.27 -14.56
C HIS A 14 2.62 -16.19 -13.47
N ALA A 15 3.73 -16.16 -12.73
CA ALA A 15 3.98 -15.09 -11.76
C ALA A 15 4.29 -13.73 -12.45
N LEU A 16 4.79 -13.77 -13.69
CA LEU A 16 5.08 -12.57 -14.50
C LEU A 16 3.85 -12.06 -15.29
N ALA A 17 2.79 -12.87 -15.40
CA ALA A 17 1.56 -12.54 -16.12
C ALA A 17 0.53 -11.75 -15.28
N ALA A 18 0.92 -11.23 -14.12
CA ALA A 18 0.07 -10.30 -13.37
C ALA A 18 -0.19 -9.05 -14.23
N PRO A 19 -1.46 -8.69 -14.51
CA PRO A 19 -1.79 -7.57 -15.37
C PRO A 19 -1.21 -6.27 -14.79
N GLN A 20 -0.32 -5.65 -15.57
CA GLN A 20 0.36 -4.38 -15.24
C GLN A 20 -0.60 -3.17 -15.33
N SER A 21 -1.91 -3.37 -15.41
CA SER A 21 -2.91 -2.31 -15.61
C SER A 21 -3.04 -1.36 -14.42
N TRP A 22 -2.47 -1.72 -13.26
CA TRP A 22 -2.28 -0.83 -12.12
C TRP A 22 -0.94 -0.08 -12.16
N ALA A 23 -0.32 0.07 -13.34
CA ALA A 23 0.93 0.79 -13.52
C ALA A 23 0.77 2.23 -13.03
N HIS A 24 1.16 2.45 -11.78
CA HIS A 24 1.46 3.76 -11.25
C HIS A 24 2.43 4.47 -12.22
N PRO A 25 2.36 5.81 -12.34
CA PRO A 25 3.27 6.56 -13.19
C PRO A 25 4.70 6.11 -12.90
N LEU A 26 5.36 5.58 -13.93
CA LEU A 26 6.72 5.06 -13.84
C LEU A 26 7.66 6.24 -13.62
N THR A 27 7.79 6.68 -12.38
CA THR A 27 8.82 7.64 -12.01
C THR A 27 10.17 6.92 -12.05
N VAL A 28 11.12 7.54 -12.74
CA VAL A 28 12.51 7.08 -12.81
C VAL A 28 13.28 7.89 -11.77
N THR A 29 14.09 7.23 -10.96
CA THR A 29 14.92 7.89 -9.94
C THR A 29 16.24 7.16 -9.84
N TYR A 30 17.34 7.91 -9.78
CA TYR A 30 18.67 7.36 -9.58
C TYR A 30 18.76 6.59 -8.26
N CYS A 31 19.26 5.35 -8.33
CA CYS A 31 19.52 4.52 -7.16
C CYS A 31 21.03 4.44 -6.87
N PRO A 32 21.52 4.95 -5.71
CA PRO A 32 22.94 4.95 -5.40
C PRO A 32 23.54 3.56 -5.19
N ARG A 33 22.70 2.54 -4.95
CA ARG A 33 23.16 1.15 -4.78
C ARG A 33 23.31 0.41 -6.11
N CYS A 34 22.51 0.77 -7.11
CA CYS A 34 22.60 0.18 -8.44
C CYS A 34 23.45 1.03 -9.40
N ASP A 35 23.76 2.27 -9.00
CA ASP A 35 24.44 3.28 -9.83
C ASP A 35 23.78 3.52 -11.19
N GLU A 36 22.45 3.37 -11.24
CA GLU A 36 21.66 3.50 -12.45
C GLU A 36 20.30 4.15 -12.16
N ASP A 37 19.70 4.71 -13.20
CA ASP A 37 18.33 5.21 -13.18
C ASP A 37 17.34 4.04 -13.22
N VAL A 38 16.71 3.78 -12.07
CA VAL A 38 15.78 2.67 -11.90
C VAL A 38 14.34 3.16 -11.91
N ARG A 39 13.43 2.28 -12.34
CA ARG A 39 11.99 2.50 -12.14
C ARG A 39 11.68 2.32 -10.67
N VAL A 40 11.01 3.29 -10.06
CA VAL A 40 10.59 3.20 -8.66
C VAL A 40 9.14 2.74 -8.56
N ILE A 41 8.86 2.00 -7.50
CA ILE A 41 7.49 1.69 -7.11
C ILE A 41 7.05 2.85 -6.22
N ALA A 42 6.33 3.80 -6.81
CA ALA A 42 5.79 4.95 -6.09
C ALA A 42 4.50 4.57 -5.35
N PRO A 43 4.32 5.00 -4.08
CA PRO A 43 3.04 4.86 -3.40
C PRO A 43 1.98 5.72 -4.09
N TRP A 44 0.71 5.31 -3.96
CA TRP A 44 -0.41 6.05 -4.54
C TRP A 44 -0.47 7.50 -4.01
N SER A 45 -0.53 8.46 -4.94
CA SER A 45 -0.52 9.90 -4.62
C SER A 45 -1.75 10.35 -3.80
N GLY A 46 -2.79 9.51 -3.73
CA GLY A 46 -3.98 9.74 -2.90
C GLY A 46 -3.78 9.47 -1.42
N TRP A 47 -2.74 8.75 -0.98
CA TRP A 47 -2.56 8.40 0.43
C TRP A 47 -2.48 9.59 1.40
N PRO A 48 -1.75 10.68 1.10
CA PRO A 48 -1.76 11.87 1.94
C PRO A 48 -3.14 12.52 2.05
N LYS A 49 -3.95 12.47 0.98
CA LYS A 49 -5.33 12.96 0.99
C LYS A 49 -6.23 12.04 1.82
N ALA A 50 -6.07 10.72 1.67
CA ALA A 50 -6.79 9.72 2.47
C ALA A 50 -6.48 9.86 3.96
N TRP A 51 -5.22 10.14 4.34
CA TRP A 51 -4.84 10.42 5.72
C TRP A 51 -5.53 11.67 6.27
N ARG A 52 -5.57 12.77 5.50
CA ARG A 52 -6.30 13.98 5.89
C ARG A 52 -7.80 13.73 6.03
N ALA A 53 -8.39 12.96 5.11
CA ALA A 53 -9.79 12.57 5.18
C ALA A 53 -10.09 11.73 6.42
N TRP A 54 -9.19 10.78 6.75
CA TRP A 54 -9.31 9.95 7.95
C TRP A 54 -9.23 10.79 9.24
N LEU A 55 -8.31 11.77 9.30
CA LEU A 55 -8.25 12.75 10.40
C LEU A 55 -9.54 13.59 10.51
N GLY A 56 -10.10 13.99 9.36
CA GLY A 56 -11.38 14.69 9.30
C GLY A 56 -12.53 13.85 9.88
N GLY A 57 -12.64 12.58 9.47
CA GLY A 57 -13.65 11.67 10.01
C GLY A 57 -13.48 11.39 11.50
N LEU A 58 -12.23 11.34 12.00
CA LEU A 58 -11.97 11.25 13.45
C LEU A 58 -12.50 12.48 14.19
N GLY A 59 -12.32 13.69 13.63
CA GLY A 59 -12.87 14.93 14.17
C GLY A 59 -14.41 14.93 14.21
N VAL A 60 -15.06 14.48 13.14
CA VAL A 60 -16.53 14.34 13.10
C VAL A 60 -17.02 13.37 14.16
N MET A 61 -16.35 12.22 14.30
CA MET A 61 -16.70 11.23 15.33
C MET A 61 -16.53 11.79 16.75
N ALA A 62 -15.50 12.60 17.01
CA ALA A 62 -15.31 13.24 18.30
C ALA A 62 -16.42 14.24 18.63
N VAL A 63 -16.91 14.99 17.64
CA VAL A 63 -18.04 15.93 17.81
C VAL A 63 -19.36 15.18 17.99
N ALA A 64 -19.55 14.07 17.28
CA ALA A 64 -20.76 13.25 17.37
C ALA A 64 -20.77 12.31 18.59
N ALA A 65 -19.64 12.12 19.28
CA ALA A 65 -19.48 11.24 20.44
C ALA A 65 -20.61 11.31 21.50
N PRO A 66 -21.09 12.50 21.94
CA PRO A 66 -22.17 12.56 22.93
C PRO A 66 -23.51 12.02 22.42
N PHE A 67 -23.77 12.05 21.11
CA PHE A 67 -24.98 11.46 20.51
C PHE A 67 -24.81 9.95 20.30
N VAL A 68 -23.60 9.54 19.95
CA VAL A 68 -23.23 8.14 19.69
C VAL A 68 -23.24 7.29 20.97
N ALA A 69 -23.02 7.91 22.14
CA ALA A 69 -23.10 7.24 23.43
C ALA A 69 -24.49 6.64 23.75
N TRP A 70 -25.53 6.92 22.96
CA TRP A 70 -26.82 6.27 23.12
C TRP A 70 -26.87 4.84 22.52
N ASP A 71 -26.03 4.55 21.51
CA ASP A 71 -26.05 3.31 20.72
C ASP A 71 -24.76 2.47 20.87
N PHE A 72 -24.43 2.10 22.11
CA PHE A 72 -23.19 1.37 22.44
C PHE A 72 -23.00 0.05 21.66
N CYS A 73 -24.08 -0.68 21.34
CA CYS A 73 -23.96 -2.03 20.79
C CYS A 73 -23.46 -2.09 19.33
N VAL A 74 -23.72 -1.06 18.52
CA VAL A 74 -23.36 -1.04 17.08
C VAL A 74 -22.19 -0.11 16.80
N MET A 75 -22.03 0.96 17.58
CA MET A 75 -20.99 1.96 17.36
C MET A 75 -19.61 1.56 17.88
N GLN A 76 -19.55 0.76 18.95
CA GLN A 76 -18.27 0.33 19.51
C GLN A 76 -17.40 -0.50 18.53
N PRO A 77 -17.93 -1.51 17.80
CA PRO A 77 -17.12 -2.24 16.83
C PRO A 77 -16.73 -1.41 15.60
N SER A 78 -17.59 -0.49 15.14
CA SER A 78 -17.30 0.36 13.98
C SER A 78 -16.22 1.40 14.29
N MET A 79 -16.23 1.99 15.50
CA MET A 79 -15.14 2.85 15.97
C MET A 79 -13.81 2.11 16.05
N MET A 80 -13.81 0.87 16.58
CA MET A 80 -12.60 0.06 16.64
C MET A 80 -12.03 -0.22 15.24
N ALA A 81 -12.88 -0.61 14.29
CA ALA A 81 -12.49 -0.82 12.90
C ALA A 81 -11.95 0.46 12.25
N TYR A 82 -12.59 1.60 12.50
CA TYR A 82 -12.15 2.91 12.00
C TYR A 82 -10.78 3.32 12.54
N LEU A 83 -10.53 3.09 13.83
CA LEU A 83 -9.24 3.35 14.48
C LEU A 83 -8.13 2.45 13.93
N LEU A 84 -8.41 1.16 13.74
CA LEU A 84 -7.47 0.21 13.14
C LEU A 84 -7.11 0.60 11.70
N ALA A 85 -8.09 1.04 10.91
CA ALA A 85 -7.85 1.53 9.55
C ALA A 85 -6.86 2.70 9.52
N GLY A 86 -6.81 3.53 10.57
CA GLY A 86 -5.86 4.64 10.69
C GLY A 86 -4.40 4.21 10.63
N GLY A 87 -4.05 3.07 11.24
CA GLY A 87 -2.68 2.54 11.19
C GLY A 87 -2.23 2.20 9.78
N ILE A 88 -3.09 1.54 9.01
CA ILE A 88 -2.85 1.14 7.62
C ILE A 88 -2.73 2.37 6.72
N VAL A 89 -3.68 3.31 6.83
CA VAL A 89 -3.67 4.55 6.04
C VAL A 89 -2.41 5.37 6.33
N ARG A 90 -2.01 5.47 7.60
CA ARG A 90 -0.80 6.18 8.00
C ARG A 90 0.48 5.51 7.49
N HIS A 91 0.54 4.18 7.54
CA HIS A 91 1.69 3.42 7.04
C HIS A 91 1.88 3.68 5.54
N HIS A 92 0.82 3.57 4.75
CA HIS A 92 0.90 3.83 3.31
C HIS A 92 1.09 5.31 2.96
N ALA A 93 0.53 6.24 3.74
CA ALA A 93 0.78 7.67 3.55
C ALA A 93 2.23 8.10 3.83
N ARG A 94 2.98 7.29 4.58
CA ARG A 94 4.41 7.51 4.86
C ARG A 94 5.33 6.58 4.08
N ALA A 95 4.77 5.67 3.28
CA ALA A 95 5.56 4.75 2.47
C ALA A 95 6.49 5.56 1.56
N ARG A 96 7.76 5.18 1.53
CA ARG A 96 8.75 5.79 0.66
C ARG A 96 8.79 5.06 -0.67
N PRO A 97 9.16 5.73 -1.77
CA PRO A 97 9.38 5.05 -3.04
C PRO A 97 10.55 4.06 -2.88
N VAL A 98 10.39 2.85 -3.41
CA VAL A 98 11.40 1.79 -3.34
C VAL A 98 11.96 1.49 -4.72
N CYS A 99 13.27 1.21 -4.78
CA CYS A 99 13.93 0.72 -6.00
C CYS A 99 13.37 -0.66 -6.38
N ARG A 100 12.96 -0.84 -7.64
CA ARG A 100 12.42 -2.11 -8.13
C ARG A 100 13.47 -3.25 -8.16
N ARG A 101 14.75 -2.92 -8.28
CA ARG A 101 15.84 -3.91 -8.46
C ARG A 101 16.44 -4.39 -7.15
N CYS A 102 16.72 -3.46 -6.22
CA CYS A 102 17.42 -3.76 -4.97
C CYS A 102 16.60 -3.48 -3.70
N SER A 103 15.32 -3.15 -3.86
CA SER A 103 14.36 -2.83 -2.77
C SER A 103 14.83 -1.75 -1.80
N LEU A 104 15.78 -0.90 -2.20
CA LEU A 104 16.27 0.20 -1.39
C LEU A 104 15.22 1.32 -1.31
N GLU A 105 14.96 1.83 -0.11
CA GLU A 105 14.13 3.02 0.09
C GLU A 105 14.85 4.26 -0.45
N LEU A 106 14.20 4.93 -1.40
CA LEU A 106 14.71 6.15 -2.01
C LEU A 106 14.05 7.34 -1.29
N SER A 107 14.86 8.30 -0.83
CA SER A 107 14.31 9.56 -0.34
C SER A 107 13.88 10.39 -1.55
N PRO A 108 12.63 10.86 -1.64
CA PRO A 108 12.27 11.87 -2.63
C PRO A 108 13.16 13.10 -2.39
N ARG A 109 13.76 13.62 -3.47
CA ARG A 109 14.48 14.91 -3.47
C ARG A 109 13.50 16.06 -3.43
#